data_AF-A0A6N7GF17-F1
#
_entry.id   AF-A0A6N7GF17-F1
#
_cell.length_a   1.000
_cell.length_b   1.000
_cell.length_c   1.000
_cell.angle_alpha   90.00
_cell.angle_beta   90.00
_cell.angle_gamma   90.00
#
_symmetry.space_group_name_H-M   'P 1'
#
loop_
_entity.id
_entity.type
_entity.pdbx_description
1 polymer ?
#
loop_
_entity_poly.entity_id
_entity_poly.type
_entity_poly.pdbx_seq_one_letter_code
_entity_poly.pdbx_strand_id
1 'polypeptide(L)'
;MRGESVPEGADAGAGAGPADGWRTAADDGWQAASTAAEATVQEMTAAGLPKRRPMAQLVPGGVERGPASAQHRSPEAVRGLLSAYHRGVQRGREQMPDGPDGMDGSPSTPAGKERET
;
A
#
# COMPACT_ATOMS: atom_id res chain seq x y z
N MET A 1 -7.56 50.58 -27.42
CA MET A 1 -8.93 50.16 -27.02
C MET A 1 -9.18 48.83 -27.71
N ARG A 2 -9.32 47.63 -27.14
CA ARG A 2 -9.21 46.96 -25.83
C ARG A 2 -8.49 45.63 -26.18
N GLY A 3 -7.66 44.98 -25.37
CA GLY A 3 -7.83 44.74 -23.95
C GLY A 3 -8.80 43.57 -23.73
N GLU A 4 -8.43 42.35 -24.11
CA GLU A 4 -9.01 41.15 -23.50
C GLU A 4 -7.96 40.03 -23.46
N SER A 5 -7.24 40.03 -22.34
CA SER A 5 -6.49 38.90 -21.82
C SER A 5 -7.48 37.97 -21.12
N VAL A 6 -7.63 36.74 -21.62
CA VAL A 6 -8.28 35.65 -20.88
C VAL A 6 -7.15 34.80 -20.28
N PRO A 7 -7.06 34.69 -18.94
CA PRO A 7 -6.21 33.69 -18.32
C PRO A 7 -6.95 32.34 -18.36
N GLU A 8 -6.54 31.46 -19.27
CA GLU A 8 -6.93 30.04 -19.18
C GLU A 8 -6.16 29.44 -18.01
N GLY A 9 -6.82 29.42 -16.86
CA GLY A 9 -6.37 28.72 -15.67
C GLY A 9 -6.15 27.26 -15.98
N ALA A 10 -5.04 26.74 -15.44
CA ALA A 10 -4.69 25.35 -15.30
C ALA A 10 -5.91 24.40 -15.29
N ASP A 11 -6.03 23.60 -16.34
CA ASP A 11 -6.75 22.33 -16.28
C ASP A 11 -5.93 21.36 -15.43
N ALA A 12 -5.97 21.59 -14.12
CA ALA A 12 -5.69 20.55 -13.15
C ALA A 12 -6.94 19.68 -13.08
N GLY A 13 -7.04 18.74 -14.02
CA GLY A 13 -7.98 17.63 -14.00
C GLY A 13 -7.68 16.69 -12.82
N ALA A 14 -7.89 17.16 -11.60
CA ALA A 14 -8.02 16.33 -10.42
C ALA A 14 -9.36 15.60 -10.55
N GLY A 15 -9.31 14.36 -11.03
CA GLY A 15 -10.46 13.46 -11.03
C GLY A 15 -11.01 13.32 -9.62
N ALA A 16 -12.11 14.02 -9.34
CA ALA A 16 -12.93 13.85 -8.16
C ALA A 16 -13.71 12.53 -8.27
N GLY A 17 -13.04 11.42 -8.01
CA GLY A 17 -13.66 10.14 -7.69
C GLY A 17 -14.13 10.10 -6.23
N PRO A 18 -14.99 9.14 -5.84
CA PRO A 18 -15.63 9.12 -4.52
C PRO A 18 -14.61 9.18 -3.39
N ALA A 19 -14.83 10.11 -2.47
CA ALA A 19 -13.91 10.54 -1.42
C ALA A 19 -13.68 9.52 -0.28
N ASP A 20 -14.13 8.27 -0.45
CA ASP A 20 -13.94 7.14 0.48
C ASP A 20 -12.83 6.17 0.01
N GLY A 21 -12.00 6.60 -0.94
CA GLY A 21 -10.76 5.91 -1.28
C GLY A 21 -9.69 6.15 -0.21
N TRP A 22 -9.04 5.07 0.21
CA TRP A 22 -7.82 5.00 1.02
C TRP A 22 -7.08 6.35 1.15
N ARG A 23 -7.31 7.03 2.28
CA ARG A 23 -6.53 8.19 2.71
C ARG A 23 -5.80 7.83 4.00
N THR A 24 -4.55 8.24 4.07
CA THR A 24 -3.61 7.91 5.13
C THR A 24 -2.90 9.17 5.61
N ALA A 25 -2.27 9.09 6.76
CA ALA A 25 -1.43 10.18 7.27
C ALA A 25 -0.22 10.51 6.36
N ALA A 26 0.12 9.64 5.40
CA ALA A 26 1.21 9.87 4.46
C ALA A 26 0.84 10.87 3.34
N ASP A 27 -0.45 11.02 3.05
CA ASP A 27 -0.93 11.89 1.97
C ASP A 27 -0.63 13.38 2.25
N ASP A 28 -0.71 13.81 3.51
CA ASP A 28 -0.34 15.17 3.94
C ASP A 28 1.16 15.43 3.71
N GLY A 29 2.02 14.44 3.99
CA GLY A 29 3.46 14.53 3.74
C GLY A 29 3.78 14.59 2.24
N TRP A 30 3.02 13.87 1.41
CA TRP A 30 3.19 13.88 -0.04
C TRP A 30 2.77 15.21 -0.67
N GLN A 31 1.64 15.78 -0.24
CA GLN A 31 1.18 17.11 -0.65
C GLN A 31 2.20 18.18 -0.30
N ALA A 32 2.68 18.19 0.94
CA ALA A 32 3.65 19.18 1.38
C ALA A 32 5.01 19.05 0.66
N ALA A 33 5.43 17.83 0.29
CA ALA A 33 6.60 17.60 -0.58
C ALA A 33 6.42 18.15 -1.99
N SER A 34 5.24 17.97 -2.59
CA SER A 34 4.93 18.53 -3.90
C SER A 34 5.05 20.06 -3.88
N THR A 35 4.49 20.72 -2.86
CA THR A 35 4.57 22.18 -2.72
C THR A 35 6.01 22.67 -2.54
N ALA A 36 6.84 21.95 -1.78
CA ALA A 36 8.24 22.33 -1.59
C ALA A 36 9.09 22.19 -2.87
N ALA A 37 8.73 21.26 -3.77
CA ALA A 37 9.41 21.08 -5.05
C ALA A 37 9.14 22.21 -6.05
N GLU A 38 7.99 22.88 -5.96
CA GLU A 38 7.58 23.99 -6.82
C GLU A 38 8.16 25.36 -6.40
N ALA A 39 8.87 25.42 -5.27
CA ALA A 39 9.38 26.66 -4.72
C ALA A 39 10.31 27.42 -5.69
N THR A 40 10.03 28.70 -5.90
CA THR A 40 10.76 29.57 -6.84
C THR A 40 12.19 29.85 -6.40
N VAL A 41 13.12 29.84 -7.36
CA VAL A 41 14.54 30.16 -7.17
C VAL A 41 14.70 31.63 -6.78
N GLN A 42 15.24 31.89 -5.59
CA GLN A 42 15.39 33.24 -5.04
C GLN A 42 16.73 33.91 -5.43
N GLU A 43 17.76 33.14 -5.75
CA GLU A 43 19.11 33.64 -6.01
C GLU A 43 19.75 32.96 -7.22
N MET A 44 20.42 33.75 -8.05
CA MET A 44 21.26 33.27 -9.15
C MET A 44 22.73 33.47 -8.79
N THR A 45 23.60 32.55 -9.21
CA THR A 45 25.05 32.74 -9.15
C THR A 45 25.50 33.73 -10.24
N ALA A 46 26.72 34.27 -10.14
CA ALA A 46 27.28 35.17 -11.16
C ALA A 46 27.36 34.55 -12.58
N ALA A 47 27.37 33.21 -12.66
CA ALA A 47 27.33 32.45 -13.91
C ALA A 47 25.89 32.22 -14.44
N GLY A 48 24.87 32.78 -13.79
CA GLY A 48 23.46 32.65 -14.20
C GLY A 48 22.79 31.34 -13.79
N LEU A 49 23.46 30.49 -12.99
CA LEU A 49 22.89 29.23 -12.50
C LEU A 49 22.08 29.46 -11.21
N PRO A 50 20.92 28.79 -11.04
CA PRO A 50 20.16 28.79 -9.79
C PRO A 50 21.03 28.39 -8.59
N LYS A 51 21.12 29.26 -7.60
CA LYS A 51 21.83 28.98 -6.36
C LYS A 51 20.92 28.19 -5.42
N ARG A 52 21.41 27.03 -4.97
CA ARG A 52 20.69 26.20 -4.00
C ARG A 52 21.04 26.61 -2.58
N ARG A 53 20.03 26.70 -1.71
CA ARG A 53 20.21 26.85 -0.26
C ARG A 53 19.99 25.49 0.41
N PRO A 54 20.97 24.95 1.16
CA PRO A 54 20.77 23.72 1.92
C PRO A 54 19.52 23.83 2.80
N MET A 55 18.72 22.76 2.85
CA MET A 55 17.52 22.64 3.70
C MET A 55 16.37 23.62 3.42
N ALA A 56 16.44 24.45 2.38
CA ALA A 56 15.38 25.42 2.09
C ALA A 56 14.06 24.80 1.57
N GLN A 57 14.12 23.57 1.06
CA GLN A 57 12.96 22.81 0.57
C GLN A 57 12.59 21.67 1.52
N LEU A 58 12.92 21.81 2.81
CA LEU A 58 12.58 20.81 3.81
C LEU A 58 11.12 20.95 4.23
N VAL A 59 10.37 19.87 4.09
CA VAL A 59 8.96 19.79 4.50
C VAL A 59 8.86 19.35 5.97
N PRO A 60 8.11 20.09 6.81
CA PRO A 60 7.75 19.64 8.15
C PRO A 60 6.90 18.37 8.07
N GLY A 61 7.21 17.36 8.89
CA GLY A 61 6.50 16.07 8.87
C GLY A 61 7.34 14.89 8.39
N GLY A 62 8.67 15.00 8.42
CA GLY A 62 9.54 13.84 8.25
C GLY A 62 9.10 12.71 9.17
N VAL A 63 8.96 11.50 8.62
CA VAL A 63 8.62 10.31 9.39
C VAL A 63 9.76 10.09 10.37
N GLU A 64 9.48 10.16 11.67
CA GLU A 64 10.42 9.63 12.62
C GLU A 64 10.67 8.18 12.24
N ARG A 65 11.94 7.81 12.12
CA ARG A 65 12.30 6.41 11.91
C ARG A 65 12.07 5.74 13.25
N GLY A 66 10.80 5.48 13.54
CA GLY A 66 10.40 4.62 14.63
C GLY A 66 11.23 3.35 14.54
N PRO A 67 11.63 2.76 15.68
CA PRO A 67 12.46 1.56 15.68
C PRO A 67 11.82 0.60 14.70
N ALA A 68 12.58 0.21 13.66
CA ALA A 68 12.07 -0.72 12.66
C ALA A 68 11.61 -1.95 13.44
N SER A 69 10.30 -2.07 13.65
CA SER A 69 9.72 -3.22 14.28
C SER A 69 9.81 -4.29 13.21
N ALA A 70 11.00 -4.84 13.01
CA ALA A 70 11.18 -6.09 12.34
C ALA A 70 10.27 -7.04 13.12
N GLN A 71 9.12 -7.37 12.55
CA GLN A 71 8.26 -8.41 13.08
C GLN A 71 9.11 -9.67 13.04
N HIS A 72 9.78 -9.95 14.16
CA HIS A 72 10.76 -11.01 14.25
C HIS A 72 9.96 -12.31 14.30
N ARG A 73 9.68 -12.86 13.12
CA ARG A 73 8.94 -14.11 12.97
C ARG A 73 9.88 -15.24 13.34
N SER A 74 9.55 -16.01 14.37
CA SER A 74 10.36 -17.18 14.72
C SER A 74 10.26 -18.24 13.61
N PRO A 75 11.35 -18.97 13.31
CA PRO A 75 11.32 -20.05 12.30
C PRO A 75 10.22 -21.09 12.58
N GLU A 76 10.00 -21.41 13.86
CA GLU A 76 8.94 -22.36 14.26
C GLU A 76 7.53 -21.83 13.97
N ALA A 77 7.27 -20.53 14.16
CA ALA A 77 5.97 -19.95 13.84
C ALA A 77 5.70 -20.01 12.32
N VAL A 78 6.72 -19.73 11.49
CA VAL A 78 6.61 -19.82 10.04
C VAL A 78 6.39 -21.27 9.60
N ARG A 79 7.14 -22.22 10.18
CA ARG A 79 7.00 -23.65 9.91
C ARG A 79 5.61 -24.17 10.29
N GLY A 80 5.09 -23.77 11.45
CA GLY A 80 3.74 -24.12 11.89
C GLY A 80 2.67 -23.64 10.91
N LEU A 81 2.76 -22.37 10.49
CA LEU A 81 1.84 -21.77 9.52
C LEU A 81 1.87 -22.49 8.16
N LEU A 82 3.07 -22.70 7.61
CA LEU A 82 3.23 -23.38 6.31
C LEU A 82 2.75 -24.83 6.36
N SER A 83 3.00 -25.55 7.46
CA SER A 83 2.55 -26.94 7.63
C SER A 83 1.02 -27.05 7.68
N ALA A 84 0.37 -26.12 8.38
CA ALA A 84 -1.09 -26.05 8.44
C ALA A 84 -1.69 -25.73 7.07
N TYR A 85 -1.11 -24.77 6.35
CA TYR A 85 -1.51 -24.44 4.98
C TYR A 85 -1.35 -25.63 4.04
N HIS A 86 -0.18 -26.28 4.04
CA HIS A 86 0.09 -27.44 3.19
C HIS A 86 -0.89 -28.59 3.47
N ARG A 87 -1.18 -28.88 4.74
CA ARG A 87 -2.19 -29.89 5.11
C ARG A 87 -3.57 -29.55 4.57
N GLY A 88 -3.96 -28.26 4.61
CA GLY A 88 -5.23 -27.80 4.04
C GLY A 88 -5.29 -27.97 2.53
N VAL A 89 -4.23 -27.59 1.82
CA VAL A 89 -4.12 -27.72 0.36
C VAL A 89 -4.18 -29.19 -0.07
N GLN A 90 -3.40 -30.05 0.56
CA GLN A 90 -3.37 -31.48 0.23
C GLN A 90 -4.73 -32.13 0.49
N ARG A 91 -5.35 -31.85 1.63
CA ARG A 91 -6.71 -32.34 1.92
C ARG A 91 -7.72 -31.85 0.87
N GLY A 92 -7.62 -30.60 0.41
CA GLY A 92 -8.47 -30.07 -0.65
C GLY A 92 -8.32 -30.82 -1.97
N ARG A 93 -7.10 -31.27 -2.30
CA ARG A 93 -6.81 -32.07 -3.50
C ARG A 93 -7.27 -33.51 -3.37
N GLU A 94 -7.08 -34.12 -2.20
CA GLU A 94 -7.50 -35.50 -1.92
C GLU A 94 -9.03 -35.65 -1.89
N GLN A 95 -9.76 -34.58 -1.54
CA GLN A 95 -11.22 -34.52 -1.58
C GLN A 95 -11.76 -34.14 -2.97
N MET A 96 -10.90 -33.77 -3.93
CA MET A 96 -11.29 -33.56 -5.32
C MET A 96 -11.07 -34.88 -6.07
N PRO A 97 -12.12 -35.64 -6.40
CA PRO A 97 -11.95 -36.84 -7.21
C PRO A 97 -11.39 -36.44 -8.58
N ASP A 98 -10.28 -37.08 -8.99
CA ASP A 98 -9.69 -36.91 -10.32
C ASP A 98 -10.66 -37.46 -11.38
N GLY A 99 -11.39 -36.57 -12.05
CA GLY A 99 -12.07 -36.87 -13.31
C GLY A 99 -13.58 -36.63 -13.34
N PRO A 100 -14.17 -36.39 -14.53
CA PRO A 100 -15.55 -35.95 -14.72
C PRO A 100 -16.65 -36.99 -14.43
N ASP A 101 -16.32 -38.11 -13.77
CA ASP A 101 -17.26 -39.21 -13.48
C ASP A 101 -17.48 -39.46 -11.97
N GLY A 102 -17.12 -38.51 -11.10
CA GLY A 102 -17.28 -38.61 -9.65
C GLY A 102 -18.56 -37.97 -9.11
N MET A 103 -19.73 -38.32 -9.66
CA MET A 103 -21.02 -37.82 -9.17
C MET A 103 -21.68 -38.79 -8.17
N ASP A 104 -21.02 -39.11 -7.06
CA ASP A 104 -21.65 -39.81 -5.92
C ASP A 104 -21.01 -39.48 -4.55
N GLY A 105 -20.60 -38.23 -4.34
CA GLY A 105 -20.12 -37.77 -3.04
C GLY A 105 -21.24 -37.53 -2.02
N SER A 106 -21.77 -38.57 -1.39
CA SER A 106 -22.54 -38.42 -0.14
C SER A 106 -21.66 -37.80 0.95
N PRO A 107 -22.12 -36.77 1.70
CA PRO A 107 -21.31 -36.14 2.74
C PRO A 107 -21.18 -37.07 3.96
N SER A 108 -20.04 -37.76 4.09
CA SER A 108 -19.66 -38.42 5.33
C SER A 108 -19.37 -37.36 6.40
N THR A 109 -20.31 -37.21 7.32
CA THR A 109 -20.17 -36.40 8.54
C THR A 109 -19.11 -37.04 9.45
N PRO A 110 -18.13 -36.31 9.99
CA PRO A 110 -17.24 -36.86 11.01
C PRO A 110 -18.00 -37.04 12.31
N ALA A 111 -18.41 -38.29 12.59
CA ALA A 111 -18.95 -38.72 13.86
C ALA A 111 -17.95 -38.41 14.99
N GLY A 112 -18.45 -37.73 16.02
CA GLY A 112 -17.67 -37.35 17.20
C GLY A 112 -17.12 -38.59 17.92
N LYS A 113 -15.79 -38.67 18.05
CA LYS A 113 -15.15 -39.57 19.00
C LYS A 113 -15.35 -39.04 20.41
N GLU A 114 -16.32 -39.67 21.04
CA GLU A 114 -16.52 -39.92 22.46
C GLU A 114 -15.28 -39.64 23.32
N ARG A 115 -15.48 -38.77 24.30
CA ARG A 115 -14.55 -38.49 25.39
C ARG A 115 -14.89 -39.50 26.48
N GLU A 116 -14.15 -40.59 26.51
CA GLU A 116 -14.18 -41.52 27.63
C GLU A 116 -13.44 -40.90 28.82
N THR A 117 -13.99 -41.17 30.00
CA THR A 117 -13.75 -40.59 31.33
C THR A 117 -12.39 -40.87 31.94
#